data_AF-A0A537JRT1-F1
#
_entry.id   AF-A0A537JRT1-F1
#
_cell.length_a   1.000
_cell.length_b   1.000
_cell.length_c   1.000
_cell.angle_alpha   90.00
_cell.angle_beta   90.00
_cell.angle_gamma   90.00
#
_symmetry.space_group_name_H-M   'P 1'
#
loop_
_entity.id
_entity.type
_entity.pdbx_description
1 polymer ?
#
loop_
_entity_poly.entity_id
_entity_poly.type
_entity_poly.pdbx_seq_one_letter_code
_entity_poly.pdbx_strand_id
1 'polypeptide(L)'
;MVNGPNIDRDRDRLEVYGTIVLAIATLAVAWCSYQSTLWNGIQTFRLAESNKYSRLAQQKLIQSGQNKAMEEGVIINFVDAVLSKDQTKIDYIIGGVRPELANILSNWLQSHPLESASAPRHPMIMPEYEAIMGQRLDESQKMSEKAEETFRTAQVANLNADRYSLFTVLFSLVLFLGAITTKLVRINVRLIITLLSAIICVGGLIVVFFYLPVAHLG
;
A
#
# COMPACT_ATOMS: atom_id res chain seq x y z
N MET A 1 -46.68 39.49 -29.57
CA MET A 1 -45.36 40.02 -29.18
C MET A 1 -44.34 39.38 -30.10
N VAL A 2 -43.92 40.11 -31.14
CA VAL A 2 -42.94 39.64 -32.13
C VAL A 2 -41.57 39.73 -31.45
N ASN A 3 -40.98 38.59 -31.10
CA ASN A 3 -39.62 38.54 -30.59
C ASN A 3 -38.68 39.03 -31.70
N GLY A 4 -37.84 40.03 -31.41
CA GLY A 4 -36.93 40.60 -32.40
C GLY A 4 -35.86 39.58 -32.85
N PRO A 5 -35.37 39.66 -34.10
CA PRO A 5 -34.46 38.68 -34.71
C PRO A 5 -33.14 38.46 -33.95
N ASN A 6 -32.77 39.34 -33.02
CA ASN A 6 -31.60 39.20 -32.18
C ASN A 6 -31.78 38.13 -31.07
N ILE A 7 -33.01 37.95 -30.57
CA ILE A 7 -33.32 36.99 -29.48
C ILE A 7 -33.22 35.55 -29.97
N ASP A 8 -33.70 35.27 -31.19
CA ASP A 8 -33.62 33.92 -31.78
C ASP A 8 -32.16 33.55 -32.13
N ARG A 9 -31.37 34.50 -32.65
CA ARG A 9 -29.93 34.28 -32.92
C ARG A 9 -29.13 33.99 -31.66
N ASP A 10 -29.40 34.68 -30.56
CA ASP A 10 -28.72 34.45 -29.28
C ASP A 10 -29.15 33.11 -28.66
N ARG A 11 -30.41 32.69 -28.87
CA ARG A 11 -30.90 31.37 -28.45
C ARG A 11 -30.19 30.24 -29.20
N ASP A 12 -30.06 30.33 -30.52
CA ASP A 12 -29.39 29.32 -31.35
C ASP A 12 -27.91 29.18 -30.98
N ARG A 13 -27.22 30.30 -30.74
CA ARG A 13 -25.83 30.29 -30.25
C ARG A 13 -25.68 29.59 -28.91
N LEU A 14 -26.58 29.86 -27.96
CA LEU A 14 -26.59 29.19 -26.65
C LEU A 14 -26.88 27.69 -26.76
N GLU A 15 -27.65 27.25 -27.77
CA GLU A 15 -27.86 25.81 -28.05
C GLU A 15 -26.57 25.14 -28.52
N VAL A 16 -25.87 25.76 -29.46
CA VAL A 16 -24.58 25.25 -29.95
C VAL A 16 -23.55 25.20 -28.83
N TYR A 17 -23.36 26.29 -28.07
CA TYR A 17 -22.41 26.32 -26.95
C TYR A 17 -22.76 25.30 -25.87
N GLY A 18 -24.03 25.21 -25.49
CA GLY A 18 -24.49 24.19 -24.54
C GLY A 18 -24.15 22.79 -25.02
N THR A 19 -24.45 22.48 -26.28
CA THR A 19 -24.19 21.16 -26.88
C THR A 19 -22.70 20.80 -26.87
N ILE A 20 -21.83 21.76 -27.21
CA ILE A 20 -20.37 21.58 -27.15
C ILE A 20 -19.91 21.27 -25.72
N VAL A 21 -20.41 22.02 -24.72
CA VAL A 21 -20.07 21.78 -23.30
C VAL A 21 -20.53 20.39 -22.86
N LEU A 22 -21.73 19.94 -23.21
CA LEU A 22 -22.18 18.58 -22.90
C LEU A 22 -21.32 17.51 -23.59
N ALA A 23 -20.97 17.69 -24.85
CA ALA A 23 -20.13 16.74 -25.58
C ALA A 23 -18.75 16.59 -24.91
N ILE A 24 -18.12 17.71 -24.57
CA ILE A 24 -16.83 17.72 -23.86
C ILE A 24 -16.96 17.08 -22.48
N ALA A 25 -17.99 17.44 -21.70
CA ALA A 25 -18.22 16.85 -20.38
C ALA A 25 -18.44 15.33 -20.46
N THR A 26 -19.13 14.84 -21.50
CA THR A 26 -19.33 13.39 -21.72
C THR A 26 -18.00 12.67 -21.95
N LEU A 27 -17.13 13.23 -22.79
CA LEU A 27 -15.79 12.68 -23.02
C LEU A 27 -14.94 12.72 -21.74
N ALA A 28 -15.08 13.79 -20.95
CA ALA A 28 -14.37 13.94 -19.68
C ALA A 28 -14.83 12.91 -18.63
N VAL A 29 -16.14 12.64 -18.54
CA VAL A 29 -16.69 11.53 -17.72
C VAL A 29 -16.07 10.20 -18.12
N ALA A 30 -16.08 9.89 -19.43
CA ALA A 30 -15.52 8.64 -19.93
C ALA A 30 -14.01 8.51 -19.62
N TRP A 31 -13.25 9.58 -19.83
CA TRP A 31 -11.81 9.62 -19.51
C TRP A 31 -11.55 9.42 -18.02
N CYS A 32 -12.27 10.13 -17.15
CA CYS A 32 -12.09 10.03 -15.71
C CYS A 32 -12.48 8.64 -15.20
N SER A 33 -13.59 8.08 -15.67
CA SER A 33 -14.01 6.71 -15.31
C SER A 33 -12.97 5.67 -15.73
N TYR A 34 -12.41 5.79 -16.93
CA TYR A 34 -11.34 4.92 -17.41
C TYR A 34 -10.08 5.02 -16.54
N GLN A 35 -9.60 6.24 -16.28
CA GLN A 35 -8.42 6.47 -15.44
C GLN A 35 -8.64 5.99 -13.99
N SER A 36 -9.83 6.22 -13.42
CA SER A 36 -10.19 5.70 -12.10
C SER A 36 -10.08 4.16 -12.05
N THR A 37 -10.51 3.48 -13.11
CA THR A 37 -10.46 2.02 -13.20
C THR A 37 -9.01 1.53 -13.30
N LEU A 38 -8.16 2.19 -14.10
CA LEU A 38 -6.74 1.84 -14.21
C LEU A 38 -6.01 2.00 -12.87
N TRP A 39 -6.20 3.13 -12.19
CA TRP A 39 -5.60 3.39 -10.88
C TRP A 39 -6.06 2.38 -9.82
N ASN A 40 -7.34 1.99 -9.82
CA ASN A 40 -7.88 0.94 -8.95
C ASN A 40 -7.23 -0.44 -9.24
N GLY A 41 -6.94 -0.73 -10.51
CA GLY A 41 -6.16 -1.91 -10.89
C GLY A 41 -4.76 -1.90 -10.29
N ILE A 42 -4.02 -0.80 -10.45
CA ILE A 42 -2.67 -0.62 -9.87
C ILE A 42 -2.72 -0.79 -8.35
N GLN A 43 -3.66 -0.13 -7.67
CA GLN A 43 -3.88 -0.29 -6.24
C GLN A 43 -4.08 -1.76 -5.86
N THR A 44 -4.94 -2.48 -6.58
CA THR A 44 -5.26 -3.88 -6.28
C THR A 44 -4.01 -4.77 -6.34
N PHE A 45 -3.19 -4.62 -7.40
CA PHE A 45 -1.94 -5.40 -7.53
C PHE A 45 -0.93 -5.03 -6.44
N ARG A 46 -0.77 -3.74 -6.12
CA ARG A 46 0.14 -3.29 -5.05
C ARG A 46 -0.33 -3.74 -3.67
N LEU A 47 -1.63 -3.74 -3.39
CA LEU A 47 -2.17 -4.30 -2.14
C LEU A 47 -1.93 -5.81 -2.06
N ALA A 48 -2.09 -6.56 -3.16
CA ALA A 48 -1.81 -7.98 -3.19
C ALA A 48 -0.33 -8.28 -2.91
N GLU A 49 0.58 -7.48 -3.47
CA GLU A 49 2.02 -7.56 -3.24
C GLU A 49 2.39 -7.19 -1.80
N SER A 50 1.82 -6.11 -1.24
CA SER A 50 1.98 -5.75 0.18
C SER A 50 1.54 -6.89 1.10
N ASN A 51 0.35 -7.44 0.88
CA ASN A 51 -0.16 -8.56 1.66
C ASN A 51 0.73 -9.81 1.55
N LYS A 52 1.34 -10.06 0.39
CA LYS A 52 2.32 -11.14 0.22
C LYS A 52 3.54 -10.91 1.12
N TYR A 53 4.12 -9.71 1.11
CA TYR A 53 5.27 -9.39 1.95
C TYR A 53 4.93 -9.42 3.45
N SER A 54 3.76 -8.93 3.86
CA SER A 54 3.30 -9.04 5.25
C SER A 54 3.19 -10.50 5.70
N ARG A 55 2.66 -11.39 4.84
CA ARG A 55 2.62 -12.84 5.15
C ARG A 55 4.02 -13.45 5.28
N LEU A 56 4.95 -13.08 4.38
CA LEU A 56 6.34 -13.55 4.45
C LEU A 56 7.04 -13.05 5.72
N ALA A 57 6.82 -11.80 6.12
CA ALA A 57 7.35 -11.23 7.36
C ALA A 57 6.85 -12.01 8.58
N GLN A 58 5.55 -12.29 8.65
CA GLN A 58 4.93 -13.06 9.73
C GLN A 58 5.43 -14.51 9.75
N GLN A 59 5.54 -15.15 8.58
CA GLN A 59 6.10 -16.50 8.47
C GLN A 59 7.53 -16.56 9.05
N LYS A 60 8.38 -15.58 8.70
CA LYS A 60 9.76 -15.49 9.21
C LYS A 60 9.80 -15.24 10.72
N LEU A 61 8.93 -14.36 11.23
CA LEU A 61 8.84 -14.08 12.66
C LEU A 61 8.42 -15.33 13.45
N ILE A 62 7.38 -16.03 12.99
CA ILE A 62 6.90 -17.27 13.60
C ILE A 62 8.00 -18.34 13.56
N GLN A 63 8.66 -18.53 12.41
CA GLN A 63 9.75 -19.50 12.27
C GLN A 63 10.91 -19.17 13.22
N SER A 64 11.27 -17.90 13.38
CA SER A 64 12.29 -17.45 14.34
C SER A 64 11.89 -17.78 15.78
N GLY A 65 10.64 -17.50 16.16
CA GLY A 65 10.11 -17.84 17.48
C GLY A 65 10.05 -19.35 17.76
N GLN A 66 9.62 -20.15 16.78
CA GLN A 66 9.61 -21.61 16.88
C GLN A 66 11.01 -22.20 17.03
N ASN A 67 11.96 -21.71 16.23
CA ASN A 67 13.36 -22.12 16.35
C ASN A 67 13.92 -21.76 17.72
N LYS A 68 13.67 -20.54 18.21
CA LYS A 68 14.10 -20.12 19.55
C LYS A 68 13.53 -21.02 20.64
N ALA A 69 12.23 -21.33 20.60
CA ALA A 69 11.58 -22.19 21.59
C ALA A 69 12.12 -23.64 21.55
N MET A 70 12.35 -24.19 20.35
CA MET A 70 12.93 -25.53 20.20
C MET A 70 14.38 -25.56 20.71
N GLU A 71 15.16 -24.53 20.40
CA GLU A 71 16.54 -24.38 20.87
C GLU A 71 16.60 -24.21 22.39
N GLU A 72 15.71 -23.42 22.99
CA GLU A 72 15.61 -23.25 24.43
C GLU A 72 15.41 -24.59 25.15
N GLY A 73 14.53 -25.44 24.63
CA GLY A 73 14.34 -26.80 25.17
C GLY A 73 15.60 -27.66 25.11
N VAL A 74 16.36 -27.59 24.02
CA VAL A 74 17.64 -28.31 23.89
C VAL A 74 18.70 -27.72 24.82
N ILE A 75 18.78 -26.39 24.90
CA ILE A 75 19.76 -25.67 25.72
C ILE A 75 19.52 -25.93 27.21
N ILE A 76 18.27 -25.95 27.69
CA ILE A 76 17.96 -26.31 29.08
C ILE A 76 18.47 -27.72 29.40
N ASN A 77 18.22 -28.69 28.52
CA ASN A 77 18.71 -30.07 28.69
C ASN A 77 20.24 -30.17 28.65
N PHE A 78 20.89 -29.34 27.84
CA PHE A 78 22.35 -29.24 27.76
C PHE A 78 22.93 -28.64 29.05
N VAL A 79 22.39 -27.52 29.53
CA VAL A 79 22.84 -26.87 30.76
C VAL A 79 22.65 -27.80 31.96
N ASP A 80 21.54 -28.54 32.03
CA ASP A 80 21.32 -29.58 33.04
C ASP A 80 22.39 -30.68 33.00
N ALA A 81 22.78 -31.14 31.80
CA ALA A 81 23.85 -32.11 31.63
C ALA A 81 25.21 -31.57 32.09
N VAL A 82 25.51 -30.29 31.80
CA VAL A 82 26.73 -29.60 32.26
C VAL A 82 26.76 -29.49 33.79
N LEU A 83 25.65 -29.09 34.41
CA LEU A 83 25.53 -29.00 35.88
C LEU A 83 25.67 -30.36 36.55
N SER A 84 25.12 -31.41 35.94
CA SER A 84 25.19 -32.79 36.42
C SER A 84 26.52 -33.49 36.10
N LYS A 85 27.42 -32.84 35.35
CA LYS A 85 28.69 -33.39 34.87
C LYS A 85 28.54 -34.69 34.05
N ASP A 86 27.43 -34.80 33.31
CA ASP A 86 27.14 -35.95 32.45
C ASP A 86 27.74 -35.75 31.05
N GLN A 87 29.02 -36.14 30.90
CA GLN A 87 29.75 -35.98 29.64
C GLN A 87 29.08 -36.73 28.47
N THR A 88 28.48 -37.89 28.74
CA THR A 88 27.82 -38.70 27.69
C THR A 88 26.63 -37.94 27.12
N LYS A 89 25.81 -37.33 27.97
CA LYS A 89 24.65 -36.52 27.55
C LYS A 89 25.08 -35.23 26.85
N ILE A 90 26.17 -34.59 27.32
CA ILE A 90 26.76 -33.40 26.67
C ILE A 90 27.16 -33.73 25.23
N ASP A 91 27.97 -34.78 25.03
CA ASP A 91 28.49 -35.17 23.71
C ASP A 91 27.34 -35.58 22.77
N TYR A 92 26.33 -36.28 23.30
CA TYR A 92 25.13 -36.67 22.55
C TYR A 92 24.35 -35.44 22.05
N ILE A 93 24.14 -34.43 22.91
CA ILE A 93 23.41 -33.20 22.52
C ILE A 93 24.22 -32.40 21.50
N ILE A 94 25.53 -32.20 21.72
CA ILE A 94 26.39 -31.45 20.78
C ILE A 94 26.41 -32.14 19.41
N GLY A 95 26.51 -33.47 19.37
CA GLY A 95 26.50 -34.24 18.12
C GLY A 95 25.15 -34.30 17.42
N GLY A 96 24.04 -34.04 18.13
CA GLY A 96 22.67 -34.13 17.62
C GLY A 96 22.08 -32.81 17.11
N VAL A 97 22.71 -31.67 17.41
CA VAL A 97 22.23 -30.34 16.99
C VAL A 97 22.90 -29.89 15.70
N ARG A 98 22.33 -28.86 15.06
CA ARG A 98 22.95 -28.23 13.88
C ARG A 98 24.31 -27.61 14.23
N PRO A 99 25.26 -27.52 13.28
CA PRO A 99 26.63 -27.05 13.53
C PRO A 99 26.73 -25.68 14.21
N GLU A 100 25.87 -24.73 13.82
CA GLU A 100 25.82 -23.40 14.43
C GLU A 100 25.54 -23.45 15.94
N LEU A 101 24.56 -24.26 16.36
CA LEU A 101 24.20 -24.42 17.76
C LEU A 101 25.26 -25.23 18.50
N ALA A 102 25.81 -26.28 17.88
CA ALA A 102 26.92 -27.05 18.45
C ALA A 102 28.12 -26.15 18.79
N ASN A 103 28.48 -25.23 17.89
CA ASN A 103 29.56 -24.26 18.12
C ASN A 103 29.25 -23.33 19.29
N ILE A 104 28.02 -22.80 19.38
CA ILE A 104 27.61 -21.94 20.49
C ILE A 104 27.68 -22.69 21.83
N LEU A 105 27.15 -23.90 21.88
CA LEU A 105 27.16 -24.74 23.08
C LEU A 105 28.60 -25.09 23.50
N SER A 106 29.45 -25.45 22.53
CA SER A 106 30.85 -25.79 22.77
C SER A 106 31.67 -24.59 23.24
N ASN A 107 31.51 -23.43 22.59
CA ASN A 107 32.16 -22.18 22.99
C ASN A 107 31.73 -21.75 24.40
N TRP A 108 30.43 -21.87 24.69
CA TRP A 108 29.92 -21.58 26.02
C TRP A 108 30.55 -22.51 27.07
N LEU A 109 30.64 -23.82 26.81
CA LEU A 109 31.28 -24.77 27.72
C LEU A 109 32.78 -24.45 27.92
N GLN A 110 33.49 -24.10 26.83
CA GLN A 110 34.91 -23.69 26.86
C GLN A 110 35.16 -22.38 27.63
N SER A 111 34.13 -21.54 27.80
CA SER A 111 34.23 -20.32 28.61
C SER A 111 34.27 -20.58 30.12
N HIS A 112 34.16 -21.85 30.54
CA HIS A 112 34.12 -22.28 31.95
C HIS A 112 33.03 -21.56 32.76
N PRO A 113 31.75 -21.66 32.36
CA PRO A 113 30.65 -20.83 32.87
C PRO A 113 30.30 -21.07 34.35
N LEU A 114 30.74 -22.19 34.92
CA LEU A 114 30.56 -22.51 36.34
C LEU A 114 31.68 -21.94 37.23
N GLU A 115 32.80 -21.52 36.64
CA GLU A 115 34.02 -21.12 37.35
C GLU A 115 34.37 -19.65 37.09
N SER A 116 34.03 -19.13 35.91
CA SER A 116 34.36 -17.78 35.48
C SER A 116 33.18 -16.83 35.63
N ALA A 117 33.32 -15.79 36.46
CA ALA A 117 32.30 -14.76 36.62
C ALA A 117 32.10 -13.88 35.37
N SER A 118 33.08 -13.85 34.45
CA SER A 118 33.00 -13.10 33.19
C SER A 118 32.38 -13.92 32.06
N ALA A 119 32.20 -15.23 32.24
CA ALA A 119 31.55 -16.07 31.25
C ALA A 119 30.04 -15.79 31.19
N PRO A 120 29.42 -15.84 30.00
CA PRO A 120 27.97 -15.74 29.90
C PRO A 120 27.29 -16.83 30.72
N ARG A 121 26.30 -16.48 31.55
CA ARG A 121 25.61 -17.43 32.44
C ARG A 121 24.74 -18.46 31.71
N HIS A 122 24.44 -18.23 30.44
CA HIS A 122 23.57 -19.10 29.65
C HIS A 122 23.99 -19.09 28.17
N PRO A 123 23.90 -20.21 27.42
CA PRO A 123 24.27 -20.23 26.00
C PRO A 123 23.47 -19.24 25.14
N MET A 124 22.21 -18.94 25.51
CA MET A 124 21.36 -18.01 24.75
C MET A 124 21.74 -16.53 24.88
N ILE A 125 22.65 -16.17 25.80
CA ILE A 125 23.19 -14.81 25.91
C ILE A 125 24.63 -14.72 25.37
N MET A 126 25.09 -15.78 24.70
CA MET A 126 26.33 -15.72 23.93
C MET A 126 26.15 -14.71 22.78
N PRO A 127 27.14 -13.83 22.52
CA PRO A 127 27.08 -12.89 21.40
C PRO A 127 26.77 -13.57 20.05
N GLU A 128 27.29 -14.78 19.85
CA GLU A 128 27.04 -15.58 18.65
C GLU A 128 25.59 -16.03 18.52
N TYR A 129 24.91 -16.35 19.64
CA TYR A 129 23.49 -16.70 19.64
C TYR A 129 22.62 -15.47 19.33
N GLU A 130 22.92 -14.33 19.99
CA GLU A 130 22.21 -13.08 19.76
C GLU A 130 22.36 -12.59 18.31
N ALA A 131 23.55 -12.74 17.72
CA ALA A 131 23.78 -12.39 16.32
C ALA A 131 22.91 -13.20 15.35
N ILE A 132 22.79 -14.52 15.55
CA ILE A 132 21.92 -15.38 14.73
C ILE A 132 20.46 -14.99 14.89
N MET A 133 20.02 -14.72 16.12
CA MET A 133 18.64 -14.30 16.37
C MET A 133 18.33 -12.92 15.79
N GLY A 134 19.28 -11.98 15.87
CA GLY A 134 19.20 -10.68 15.21
C GLY A 134 19.05 -10.82 13.71
N GLN A 135 19.89 -11.64 13.06
CA GLN A 135 19.80 -11.90 11.62
C GLN A 135 18.43 -12.46 11.20
N ARG A 136 17.86 -13.39 12.00
CA ARG A 136 16.52 -13.96 11.72
C ARG A 136 15.41 -12.92 11.85
N LEU A 137 15.52 -12.00 12.81
CA LEU A 137 14.57 -10.90 12.99
C LEU A 137 14.70 -9.87 11.87
N ASP A 138 15.92 -9.55 11.45
CA ASP A 138 16.20 -8.65 10.32
C ASP A 138 15.57 -9.14 9.02
N GLU A 139 15.53 -10.45 8.77
CA GLU A 139 14.84 -11.00 7.61
C GLU A 139 13.33 -10.71 7.62
N SER A 140 12.68 -10.85 8.78
CA SER A 140 11.27 -10.51 8.96
C SER A 140 11.04 -9.01 8.75
N GLN A 141 11.91 -8.20 9.34
CA GLN A 141 11.85 -6.75 9.26
C GLN A 141 12.00 -6.25 7.81
N LYS A 142 12.95 -6.80 7.04
CA LYS A 142 13.12 -6.49 5.61
C LYS A 142 11.86 -6.77 4.79
N MET A 143 11.12 -7.85 5.12
CA MET A 143 9.85 -8.14 4.45
C MET A 143 8.75 -7.18 4.89
N SER A 144 8.72 -6.81 6.17
CA SER A 144 7.77 -5.81 6.68
C SER A 144 7.97 -4.44 6.03
N GLU A 145 9.22 -4.02 5.83
CA GLU A 145 9.56 -2.77 5.14
C GLU A 145 9.09 -2.76 3.69
N LYS A 146 9.30 -3.86 2.96
CA LYS A 146 8.77 -4.02 1.59
C LYS A 146 7.24 -4.00 1.54
N ALA A 147 6.60 -4.60 2.55
CA ALA A 147 5.14 -4.58 2.66
C ALA A 147 4.62 -3.15 2.81
N GLU A 148 5.24 -2.36 3.68
CA GLU A 148 4.89 -0.97 3.94
C GLU A 148 5.16 -0.07 2.71
N GLU A 149 6.31 -0.24 2.06
CA GLU A 149 6.63 0.49 0.84
C GLU A 149 5.57 0.25 -0.23
N THR A 150 5.24 -1.02 -0.47
CA THR A 150 4.24 -1.39 -1.48
C THR A 150 2.85 -0.91 -1.08
N PHE A 151 2.49 -0.98 0.22
CA PHE A 151 1.23 -0.47 0.72
C PHE A 151 1.09 1.04 0.46
N ARG A 152 2.13 1.82 0.72
CA ARG A 152 2.16 3.25 0.44
C ARG A 152 1.96 3.54 -1.05
N THR A 153 2.58 2.77 -1.95
CA THR A 153 2.32 2.92 -3.39
C THR A 153 0.87 2.60 -3.76
N ALA A 154 0.26 1.61 -3.11
CA ALA A 154 -1.14 1.28 -3.31
C ALA A 154 -2.08 2.40 -2.84
N GLN A 155 -1.76 3.05 -1.71
CA GLN A 155 -2.52 4.20 -1.21
C GLN A 155 -2.45 5.38 -2.17
N VAL A 156 -1.28 5.68 -2.74
CA VAL A 156 -1.14 6.73 -3.76
C VAL A 156 -1.98 6.42 -4.99
N ALA A 157 -2.00 5.16 -5.43
CA ALA A 157 -2.86 4.72 -6.53
C ALA A 157 -4.35 4.88 -6.20
N ASN A 158 -4.77 4.49 -4.99
CA ASN A 158 -6.15 4.69 -4.52
C ASN A 158 -6.55 6.17 -4.54
N LEU A 159 -5.70 7.05 -4.02
CA LEU A 159 -5.96 8.50 -4.02
C LEU A 159 -6.13 9.06 -5.44
N ASN A 160 -5.38 8.56 -6.41
CA ASN A 160 -5.55 8.95 -7.80
C ASN A 160 -6.88 8.43 -8.37
N ALA A 161 -7.24 7.17 -8.09
CA ALA A 161 -8.53 6.62 -8.48
C ALA A 161 -9.69 7.45 -7.93
N ASP A 162 -9.67 7.75 -6.63
CA ASP A 162 -10.69 8.55 -5.95
C ASP A 162 -10.82 9.96 -6.55
N ARG A 163 -9.69 10.60 -6.88
CA ARG A 163 -9.70 11.91 -7.55
C ARG A 163 -10.40 11.85 -8.92
N TYR A 164 -10.09 10.86 -9.74
CA TYR A 164 -10.76 10.69 -11.03
C TYR A 164 -12.26 10.36 -10.86
N SER A 165 -12.62 9.55 -9.85
CA SER A 165 -14.02 9.30 -9.51
C SER A 165 -14.77 10.59 -9.14
N LEU A 166 -14.15 11.45 -8.31
CA LEU A 166 -14.70 12.78 -7.98
C LEU A 166 -14.94 13.63 -9.23
N PHE A 167 -13.98 13.70 -10.16
CA PHE A 167 -14.15 14.45 -11.40
C PHE A 167 -15.23 13.85 -12.31
N THR A 168 -15.42 12.54 -12.30
CA THR A 168 -16.53 11.88 -13.00
C THR A 168 -17.88 12.40 -12.50
N VAL A 169 -18.04 12.54 -11.18
CA VAL A 169 -19.26 13.13 -10.57
C VAL A 169 -19.39 14.61 -10.94
N LEU A 170 -18.29 15.37 -10.90
CA LEU A 170 -18.29 16.79 -11.26
C LEU A 170 -18.71 17.03 -12.72
N PHE A 171 -18.19 16.25 -13.67
CA PHE A 171 -18.61 16.38 -15.08
C PHE A 171 -20.04 15.85 -15.30
N SER A 172 -20.48 14.85 -14.53
CA SER A 172 -21.89 14.42 -14.55
C SER A 172 -22.83 15.53 -14.10
N LEU A 173 -22.43 16.35 -13.12
CA LEU A 173 -23.16 17.57 -12.75
C LEU A 173 -23.22 18.58 -13.89
N VAL A 174 -22.12 18.77 -14.64
CA VAL A 174 -22.11 19.63 -15.85
C VAL A 174 -23.11 19.13 -16.89
N LEU A 175 -23.15 17.82 -17.14
CA LEU A 175 -24.14 17.21 -18.05
C LEU A 175 -25.57 17.47 -17.59
N PHE A 176 -25.83 17.32 -16.29
CA PHE A 176 -27.14 17.57 -15.70
C PHE A 176 -27.57 19.04 -15.84
N LEU A 177 -26.70 19.97 -15.46
CA LEU A 177 -26.97 21.40 -15.61
C LEU A 177 -27.23 21.76 -17.07
N GLY A 178 -26.40 21.24 -17.97
CA GLY A 178 -26.56 21.36 -19.41
C GLY A 178 -27.91 20.83 -19.90
N ALA A 179 -28.32 19.62 -19.49
CA ALA A 179 -29.60 19.04 -19.87
C ALA A 179 -30.80 19.88 -19.41
N ILE A 180 -30.76 20.40 -18.18
CA ILE A 180 -31.85 21.25 -17.65
C ILE A 180 -31.99 22.55 -18.42
N THR A 181 -30.90 23.14 -18.93
CA THR A 181 -30.98 24.40 -19.69
C THR A 181 -31.89 24.32 -20.91
N THR A 182 -32.08 23.12 -21.49
CA THR A 182 -32.97 22.89 -22.64
C THR A 182 -34.47 23.06 -22.30
N LYS A 183 -34.83 23.00 -21.01
CA LYS A 183 -36.21 23.13 -20.54
C LYS A 183 -36.55 24.54 -20.04
N LEU A 184 -35.56 25.44 -19.98
CA LEU A 184 -35.74 26.77 -19.40
C LEU A 184 -36.24 27.78 -20.44
N VAL A 185 -37.36 28.43 -20.13
CA VAL A 185 -37.99 29.43 -21.00
C VAL A 185 -37.32 30.81 -20.87
N ARG A 186 -36.78 31.15 -19.70
CA ARG A 186 -36.16 32.47 -19.44
C ARG A 186 -34.70 32.50 -19.89
N ILE A 187 -34.39 33.35 -20.87
CA ILE A 187 -33.05 33.47 -21.49
C ILE A 187 -31.94 33.81 -20.48
N ASN A 188 -32.21 34.68 -19.50
CA ASN A 188 -31.22 35.06 -18.49
C ASN A 188 -30.83 33.89 -17.59
N VAL A 189 -31.81 33.08 -17.16
CA VAL A 189 -31.56 31.91 -16.30
C VAL A 189 -30.78 30.85 -17.09
N ARG A 190 -31.16 30.66 -18.36
CA ARG A 190 -30.46 29.76 -19.28
C ARG A 190 -28.99 30.18 -19.44
N LEU A 191 -28.73 31.45 -19.68
CA LEU A 191 -27.37 31.99 -19.82
C LEU A 191 -26.53 31.80 -18.55
N ILE A 192 -27.09 32.09 -17.36
CA ILE A 192 -26.38 31.91 -16.08
C ILE A 192 -25.97 30.45 -15.88
N ILE A 193 -26.87 29.50 -16.10
CA ILE A 193 -26.58 28.06 -15.90
C ILE A 193 -25.60 27.55 -16.96
N THR A 194 -25.73 27.97 -18.22
CA THR A 194 -24.77 27.62 -19.27
C THR A 194 -23.37 28.13 -18.94
N LEU A 195 -23.23 29.38 -18.48
CA LEU A 195 -21.94 29.94 -18.08
C LEU A 195 -21.36 29.20 -16.87
N LEU A 196 -22.17 28.92 -15.84
CA LEU A 196 -21.74 28.16 -14.67
C LEU A 196 -21.24 26.77 -15.07
N SER A 197 -21.98 26.07 -15.93
CA SER A 197 -21.62 24.74 -16.44
C SER A 197 -20.30 24.79 -17.22
N ALA A 198 -20.12 25.81 -18.06
CA ALA A 198 -18.89 26.01 -18.82
C ALA A 198 -17.68 26.29 -17.90
N ILE A 199 -17.85 27.13 -16.87
CA ILE A 199 -16.78 27.44 -15.90
C ILE A 199 -16.37 26.16 -15.14
N ILE A 200 -17.33 25.38 -14.65
CA ILE A 200 -17.06 24.12 -13.96
C ILE A 200 -16.35 23.13 -14.90
N CYS A 201 -16.82 23.02 -16.15
CA CYS A 201 -16.24 22.13 -17.14
C CYS A 201 -14.79 22.50 -17.46
N VAL A 202 -14.53 23.77 -17.80
CA VAL A 202 -13.18 24.24 -18.14
C VAL A 202 -12.25 24.13 -16.93
N GLY A 203 -12.69 24.53 -15.74
CA GLY A 203 -11.90 24.39 -14.52
C GLY A 203 -11.57 22.92 -14.21
N GLY A 204 -12.55 22.02 -14.34
CA GLY A 204 -12.35 20.58 -14.15
C GLY A 204 -11.35 20.00 -15.14
N LEU A 205 -11.45 20.37 -16.43
CA LEU A 205 -10.52 19.92 -17.46
C LEU A 205 -9.09 20.40 -17.18
N ILE A 206 -8.92 21.66 -16.78
CA ILE A 206 -7.60 22.18 -16.42
C ILE A 206 -7.00 21.35 -15.28
N VAL A 207 -7.77 21.06 -14.23
CA VAL A 207 -7.24 20.26 -13.11
C VAL A 207 -6.89 18.83 -13.57
N VAL A 208 -7.79 18.18 -14.30
CA VAL A 208 -7.60 16.80 -14.77
C VAL A 208 -6.39 16.65 -15.69
N PHE A 209 -6.18 17.56 -16.64
CA PHE A 209 -5.11 17.43 -17.63
C PHE A 209 -3.75 17.95 -17.15
N PHE A 210 -3.71 18.91 -16.23
CA PHE A 210 -2.44 19.51 -15.79
C PHE A 210 -1.96 19.01 -14.42
N TYR A 211 -2.84 18.47 -13.56
CA TYR A 211 -2.48 18.12 -12.18
C TYR A 211 -2.70 16.65 -11.83
N LEU A 212 -3.60 15.94 -12.52
CA LEU A 212 -3.82 14.52 -12.22
C LEU A 212 -2.87 13.63 -13.04
N PRO A 213 -2.21 12.65 -12.40
CA PRO A 213 -1.31 11.73 -13.09
C PRO A 213 -2.11 10.71 -13.91
N VAL A 214 -1.66 10.48 -15.15
CA VAL A 214 -2.23 9.46 -16.04
C VAL A 214 -1.68 8.10 -15.65
N ALA A 215 -2.56 7.11 -15.47
CA ALA A 215 -2.15 5.74 -15.22
C ALA A 215 -1.51 5.14 -16.49
N HIS A 216 -0.35 4.53 -16.31
CA HIS A 216 0.29 3.72 -17.35
C HIS A 216 0.23 2.26 -16.89
N LEU A 217 -0.27 1.38 -17.76
CA LEU A 217 -0.09 -0.06 -17.60
C LEU A 217 1.39 -0.35 -17.86
N GLY A 218 2.14 -0.59 -16.79
CA GLY A 218 3.50 -1.12 -16.86
C GLY A 218 3.49 -2.60 -17.18
#